data_AF-A0A7Y5LRF7-F1
#
_entry.id   AF-A0A7Y5LRF7-F1
#
_cell.length_a   1.000
_cell.length_b   1.000
_cell.length_c   1.000
_cell.angle_alpha   90.00
_cell.angle_beta   90.00
_cell.angle_gamma   90.00
#
_symmetry.space_group_name_H-M   'P 1'
#
loop_
_entity.id
_entity.type
_entity.pdbx_description
1 polymer ?
#
loop_
_entity_poly.entity_id
_entity_poly.type
_entity_poly.pdbx_seq_one_letter_code
_entity_poly.pdbx_strand_id
1 'polypeptide(L)'
;MKVLAMCLFALLFLDTLSGCEKKQQESAEDQALASEQRAIQRYSDETATIDPRLKKFVDAWDEAMRNEEVDTLTSAIRQRVLPALEEVITALTSVPTDTDRLKEAHTELVSAYRDFQAAVNLFLTEIREDNRRQPIGALLQALDTFNKKEESYRTKMRAYYQQYNVTLVQQTKPVRPSPKN
;
A
#
# COMPACT_ATOMS: atom_id res chain seq x y z
N MET A 1 -27.44 -65.33 -47.49
CA MET A 1 -26.96 -64.64 -46.27
C MET A 1 -26.90 -63.14 -46.63
N LYS A 2 -27.91 -62.31 -46.34
CA LYS A 2 -28.23 -61.67 -45.05
C LYS A 2 -27.04 -60.88 -44.46
N VAL A 3 -27.18 -59.54 -44.47
CA VAL A 3 -26.90 -58.54 -43.40
C VAL A 3 -26.02 -57.34 -43.79
N LEU A 4 -26.69 -56.17 -43.81
CA LEU A 4 -26.32 -54.79 -43.41
C LEU A 4 -25.05 -54.13 -43.99
N ALA A 5 -25.11 -52.97 -44.67
CA ALA A 5 -25.55 -51.63 -44.24
C ALA A 5 -24.69 -50.99 -43.13
N MET A 6 -24.27 -49.74 -43.39
CA MET A 6 -24.04 -48.66 -42.40
C MET A 6 -22.63 -48.49 -41.81
N CYS A 7 -22.05 -47.32 -42.10
CA CYS A 7 -21.15 -46.45 -41.29
C CYS A 7 -20.47 -45.50 -42.29
N LEU A 8 -21.12 -44.44 -42.77
CA LEU A 8 -21.55 -43.25 -42.03
C LEU A 8 -20.39 -42.61 -41.24
N PHE A 9 -19.95 -41.44 -41.70
CA PHE A 9 -19.58 -40.30 -40.86
C PHE A 9 -18.69 -40.61 -39.63
N ALA A 10 -17.37 -40.65 -39.81
CA ALA A 10 -16.44 -40.69 -38.67
C ALA A 10 -15.14 -39.89 -38.92
N LEU A 11 -15.21 -38.78 -39.67
CA LEU A 11 -14.07 -37.86 -39.84
C LEU A 11 -14.45 -36.38 -39.61
N LEU A 12 -15.43 -36.13 -38.73
CA LEU A 12 -15.82 -34.77 -38.32
C LEU A 12 -15.95 -34.58 -36.80
N PHE A 13 -15.29 -35.41 -35.99
CA PHE A 13 -15.40 -35.35 -34.52
C PHE A 13 -14.06 -35.36 -33.77
N LEU A 14 -12.95 -34.96 -34.40
CA LEU A 14 -11.69 -34.73 -33.67
C LEU A 14 -11.33 -33.25 -33.45
N ASP A 15 -12.08 -32.29 -34.00
CA ASP A 15 -11.82 -30.86 -33.77
C ASP A 15 -12.52 -30.27 -32.54
N THR A 16 -13.33 -31.04 -31.81
CA THR A 16 -14.06 -30.53 -30.63
C THR A 16 -13.30 -30.66 -29.31
N LEU A 17 -12.23 -31.47 -29.24
CA LEU A 17 -11.45 -31.63 -28.00
C LEU A 17 -10.44 -30.48 -27.80
N SER A 18 -9.85 -29.94 -28.87
CA SER A 18 -8.93 -28.79 -28.77
C SER A 18 -9.64 -27.45 -28.50
N GLY A 19 -10.92 -27.34 -28.87
CA GLY A 19 -11.73 -26.14 -28.64
C GLY A 19 -12.27 -26.00 -27.22
N CYS A 20 -12.50 -27.12 -26.51
CA CYS A 20 -12.93 -27.11 -25.11
C CYS A 20 -11.79 -26.71 -24.17
N GLU A 21 -10.59 -27.24 -24.38
CA GLU A 21 -9.42 -26.95 -23.55
C GLU A 21 -9.02 -25.47 -23.61
N LYS A 22 -9.05 -24.88 -24.81
CA LYS A 22 -8.78 -23.45 -25.02
C LYS A 22 -9.84 -22.53 -24.41
N LYS A 23 -11.14 -22.87 -24.55
CA LYS A 23 -12.24 -22.11 -23.92
C LYS A 23 -12.23 -22.21 -22.39
N GLN A 24 -11.87 -23.36 -21.85
CA GLN A 24 -11.81 -23.58 -20.41
C GLN A 24 -10.60 -22.86 -19.78
N GLN A 25 -9.47 -22.79 -20.50
CA GLN A 25 -8.31 -22.00 -20.10
C GLN A 25 -8.58 -20.50 -20.14
N GLU A 26 -9.17 -19.99 -21.24
CA GLU A 26 -9.55 -18.57 -21.37
C GLU A 26 -10.54 -18.16 -20.26
N SER A 27 -11.51 -19.01 -19.94
CA SER A 27 -12.43 -18.80 -18.82
C SER A 27 -11.74 -18.82 -17.44
N ALA A 28 -10.65 -19.56 -17.26
CA ALA A 28 -9.92 -19.60 -15.99
C ALA A 28 -9.04 -18.37 -15.80
N GLU A 29 -8.39 -17.91 -16.88
CA GLU A 29 -7.59 -16.68 -16.91
C GLU A 29 -8.46 -15.43 -16.66
N ASP A 30 -9.65 -15.36 -17.28
CA ASP A 30 -10.61 -14.27 -17.05
C ASP A 30 -11.14 -14.24 -15.60
N GLN A 31 -11.41 -15.40 -15.02
CA GLN A 31 -11.85 -15.50 -13.62
C GLN A 31 -10.75 -15.07 -12.65
N ALA A 32 -9.50 -15.45 -12.91
CA ALA A 32 -8.35 -15.04 -12.13
C ALA A 32 -8.14 -13.52 -12.21
N LEU A 33 -8.21 -12.94 -13.42
CA LEU A 33 -8.12 -11.49 -13.65
C LEU A 33 -9.23 -10.74 -12.88
N ALA A 34 -10.47 -11.19 -12.98
CA ALA A 34 -11.59 -10.59 -12.28
C ALA A 34 -11.51 -10.74 -10.74
N SER A 35 -10.87 -11.80 -10.24
CA SER A 35 -10.60 -11.96 -8.81
C SER A 35 -9.56 -10.94 -8.33
N GLU A 36 -8.47 -10.78 -9.07
CA GLU A 36 -7.39 -9.83 -8.77
C GLU A 36 -7.90 -8.38 -8.80
N GLN A 37 -8.68 -8.02 -9.81
CA GLN A 37 -9.29 -6.68 -9.90
C GLN A 37 -10.22 -6.38 -8.72
N ARG A 38 -11.00 -7.36 -8.26
CA ARG A 38 -11.85 -7.21 -7.06
C ARG A 38 -11.03 -7.03 -5.80
N ALA A 39 -9.92 -7.75 -5.65
CA ALA A 39 -9.01 -7.59 -4.52
C ALA A 39 -8.36 -6.19 -4.53
N ILE A 40 -7.88 -5.73 -5.69
CA ILE A 40 -7.32 -4.38 -5.86
C ILE A 40 -8.34 -3.30 -5.51
N GLN A 41 -9.60 -3.46 -5.96
CA GLN A 41 -10.65 -2.48 -5.67
C GLN A 41 -10.93 -2.40 -4.17
N ARG A 42 -11.13 -3.55 -3.50
CA ARG A 42 -11.34 -3.60 -2.05
C ARG A 42 -10.18 -2.99 -1.27
N TYR A 43 -8.95 -3.33 -1.65
CA TYR A 43 -7.76 -2.73 -1.07
C TYR A 43 -7.75 -1.20 -1.24
N SER A 44 -8.06 -0.72 -2.44
CA SER A 44 -8.09 0.73 -2.75
C SER A 44 -9.15 1.46 -1.93
N ASP A 45 -10.35 0.90 -1.82
CA ASP A 45 -11.46 1.47 -1.04
C ASP A 45 -11.09 1.57 0.44
N GLU A 46 -10.51 0.52 1.02
CA GLU A 46 -10.11 0.50 2.42
C GLU A 46 -8.93 1.45 2.70
N THR A 47 -7.93 1.51 1.81
CA THR A 47 -6.80 2.44 1.96
C THR A 47 -7.23 3.91 1.89
N ALA A 48 -8.24 4.27 1.09
CA ALA A 48 -8.78 5.63 1.05
C ALA A 48 -9.36 6.08 2.40
N THR A 49 -9.80 5.16 3.26
CA THR A 49 -10.28 5.50 4.60
C THR A 49 -9.15 5.95 5.55
N ILE A 50 -7.90 5.74 5.16
CA ILE A 50 -6.71 6.05 5.98
C ILE A 50 -6.31 7.52 5.83
N ASP A 51 -6.64 8.17 4.71
CA ASP A 51 -6.19 9.54 4.41
C ASP A 51 -6.47 10.57 5.51
N PRO A 52 -7.65 10.58 6.17
CA PRO A 52 -7.89 11.51 7.27
C PRO A 52 -6.94 11.29 8.46
N ARG A 53 -6.58 10.02 8.75
CA ARG A 53 -5.64 9.67 9.83
C ARG A 53 -4.23 10.05 9.45
N LEU A 54 -3.84 9.82 8.19
CA LEU A 54 -2.56 10.25 7.65
C LEU A 54 -2.40 11.76 7.77
N LYS A 55 -3.43 12.51 7.37
CA LYS A 55 -3.46 13.96 7.49
C LYS A 55 -3.30 14.41 8.94
N LYS A 56 -4.05 13.80 9.88
CA LYS A 56 -3.95 14.11 11.31
C LYS A 56 -2.53 13.87 11.84
N PHE A 57 -1.91 12.76 11.45
CA PHE A 57 -0.51 12.46 11.81
C PHE A 57 0.46 13.50 11.26
N VAL A 58 0.36 13.85 9.97
CA VAL A 58 1.23 14.85 9.33
C VAL A 58 1.04 16.23 9.97
N ASP A 59 -0.20 16.66 10.20
CA ASP A 59 -0.49 17.94 10.84
C ASP A 59 0.11 17.99 12.27
N ALA A 60 -0.02 16.90 13.04
CA ALA A 60 0.57 16.80 14.37
C ALA A 60 2.11 16.79 14.35
N TRP A 61 2.72 16.11 13.36
CA TRP A 61 4.16 16.08 13.15
C TRP A 61 4.69 17.48 12.82
N ASP A 62 4.09 18.14 11.83
CA ASP A 62 4.48 19.48 11.40
C ASP A 62 4.33 20.51 12.52
N GLU A 63 3.31 20.38 13.36
CA GLU A 63 3.13 21.25 14.52
C GLU A 63 4.19 20.97 15.61
N ALA A 64 4.47 19.69 15.91
CA ALA A 64 5.49 19.33 16.88
C ALA A 64 6.88 19.85 16.48
N MET A 65 7.26 19.67 15.21
CA MET A 65 8.58 20.06 14.68
C MET A 65 8.83 21.58 14.62
N ARG A 66 7.82 22.41 14.86
CA ARG A 66 7.98 23.87 15.01
C ARG A 66 8.49 24.29 16.39
N ASN A 67 8.48 23.38 17.37
CA ASN A 67 8.92 23.70 18.72
C ASN A 67 10.44 23.63 18.80
N GLU A 68 11.07 24.74 19.18
CA GLU A 68 12.52 24.83 19.32
C GLU A 68 13.01 24.35 20.68
N GLU A 69 12.16 24.31 21.70
CA GLU A 69 12.50 23.81 23.05
C GLU A 69 12.31 22.29 23.12
N VAL A 70 13.28 21.56 23.69
CA VAL A 70 13.24 20.08 23.71
C VAL A 70 12.05 19.57 24.51
N ASP A 71 11.75 20.20 25.66
CA ASP A 71 10.64 19.76 26.51
C ASP A 71 9.30 19.93 25.78
N THR A 72 9.09 21.06 25.12
CA THR A 72 7.88 21.34 24.34
C THR A 72 7.77 20.42 23.12
N LEU A 73 8.86 20.21 22.39
CA LEU A 73 8.94 19.28 21.26
C LEU A 73 8.61 17.83 21.70
N THR A 74 9.30 17.32 22.72
CA THR A 74 9.12 15.94 23.18
C THR A 74 7.73 15.72 23.78
N SER A 75 7.18 16.71 24.48
CA SER A 75 5.80 16.70 24.97
C SER A 75 4.80 16.63 23.81
N ALA A 76 4.95 17.49 22.79
CA ALA A 76 4.11 17.49 21.60
C ALA A 76 4.14 16.15 20.86
N ILE A 77 5.34 15.56 20.70
CA ILE A 77 5.48 14.26 20.05
C ILE A 77 4.75 13.16 20.85
N ARG A 78 4.96 13.10 22.17
CA ARG A 78 4.32 12.08 23.03
C ARG A 78 2.80 12.20 23.05
N GLN A 79 2.28 13.42 23.13
CA GLN A 79 0.85 13.65 23.34
C GLN A 79 0.04 13.64 22.04
N ARG A 80 0.66 13.94 20.89
CA ARG A 80 -0.08 14.14 19.62
C ARG A 80 0.45 13.29 18.49
N VAL A 81 1.76 13.29 18.26
CA VAL A 81 2.37 12.58 17.14
C VAL A 81 2.26 11.07 17.30
N LEU A 82 2.73 10.52 18.42
CA LEU A 82 2.72 9.08 18.64
C LEU A 82 1.30 8.47 18.62
N PRO A 83 0.29 9.08 19.27
CA PRO A 83 -1.09 8.59 19.16
C PRO A 83 -1.64 8.65 17.73
N ALA A 84 -1.37 9.74 16.98
CA ALA A 84 -1.82 9.84 15.59
C ALA A 84 -1.12 8.83 14.67
N LEU A 85 0.18 8.57 14.91
CA LEU A 85 0.94 7.55 14.21
C LEU A 85 0.40 6.14 14.49
N GLU A 86 0.04 5.86 15.75
CA GLU A 86 -0.56 4.58 16.14
C GLU A 86 -1.93 4.36 15.48
N GLU A 87 -2.76 5.40 15.36
CA GLU A 87 -4.02 5.36 14.62
C GLU A 87 -3.80 5.00 13.14
N VAL A 88 -2.74 5.53 12.51
CA VAL A 88 -2.36 5.19 11.13
C VAL A 88 -1.90 3.74 11.04
N ILE A 89 -1.01 3.29 11.93
CA ILE A 89 -0.50 1.90 11.94
C ILE A 89 -1.64 0.89 12.13
N THR A 90 -2.56 1.19 13.05
CA THR A 90 -3.74 0.35 13.32
C THR A 90 -4.63 0.26 12.08
N ALA A 91 -4.89 1.40 11.44
CA ALA A 91 -5.70 1.45 10.22
C ALA A 91 -5.02 0.67 9.07
N LEU A 92 -3.73 0.87 8.85
CA LEU A 92 -2.96 0.13 7.84
C LEU A 92 -3.01 -1.37 8.10
N THR A 93 -2.72 -1.81 9.33
CA THR A 93 -2.73 -3.24 9.70
C THR A 93 -4.08 -3.93 9.46
N SER A 94 -5.17 -3.16 9.39
CA SER A 94 -6.52 -3.67 9.16
C SER A 94 -6.91 -3.78 7.69
N VAL A 95 -6.08 -3.28 6.76
CA VAL A 95 -6.37 -3.31 5.32
C VAL A 95 -6.34 -4.75 4.80
N PRO A 96 -7.37 -5.20 4.06
CA PRO A 96 -7.39 -6.54 3.50
C PRO A 96 -6.31 -6.70 2.43
N THR A 97 -5.51 -7.75 2.56
CA THR A 97 -4.41 -8.09 1.64
C THR A 97 -4.68 -9.45 1.00
N ASP A 98 -5.78 -9.51 0.24
CA ASP A 98 -6.38 -10.75 -0.27
C ASP A 98 -5.52 -11.50 -1.30
N THR A 99 -4.39 -10.94 -1.72
CA THR A 99 -3.43 -11.54 -2.66
C THR A 99 -2.03 -11.48 -2.09
N ASP A 100 -1.18 -12.46 -2.44
CA ASP A 100 0.20 -12.51 -1.96
C ASP A 100 0.99 -11.25 -2.34
N ARG A 101 0.69 -10.65 -3.50
CA ARG A 101 1.32 -9.40 -3.96
C ARG A 101 0.91 -8.20 -3.12
N LEU A 102 -0.38 -8.06 -2.82
CA LEU A 102 -0.86 -7.03 -1.92
C LEU A 102 -0.25 -7.20 -0.53
N LYS A 103 -0.22 -8.44 -0.04
CA LYS A 103 0.36 -8.77 1.27
C LYS A 103 1.83 -8.42 1.33
N GLU A 104 2.62 -8.78 0.33
CA GLU A 104 4.05 -8.44 0.27
C GLU A 104 4.28 -6.93 0.32
N ALA A 105 3.66 -6.19 -0.62
CA ALA A 105 3.84 -4.74 -0.70
C ALA A 105 3.33 -4.01 0.54
N HIS A 106 2.16 -4.40 1.05
CA HIS A 106 1.53 -3.76 2.20
C HIS A 106 2.26 -4.06 3.52
N THR A 107 2.79 -5.28 3.68
CA THR A 107 3.60 -5.63 4.86
C THR A 107 4.86 -4.75 4.94
N GLU A 108 5.50 -4.47 3.81
CA GLU A 108 6.66 -3.55 3.75
C GLU A 108 6.27 -2.13 4.19
N LEU A 109 5.10 -1.64 3.77
CA LEU A 109 4.58 -0.34 4.19
C LEU A 109 4.33 -0.30 5.70
N VAL A 110 3.60 -1.27 6.25
CA VAL A 110 3.31 -1.34 7.70
C VAL A 110 4.61 -1.43 8.50
N SER A 111 5.59 -2.20 8.03
CA SER A 111 6.91 -2.28 8.65
C SER A 111 7.61 -0.92 8.64
N ALA A 112 7.53 -0.15 7.54
CA ALA A 112 8.13 1.18 7.48
C ALA A 112 7.56 2.13 8.55
N TYR A 113 6.24 2.14 8.76
CA TYR A 113 5.61 2.94 9.81
C TYR A 113 6.03 2.50 11.21
N ARG A 114 6.13 1.19 11.47
CA ARG A 114 6.60 0.67 12.76
C ARG A 114 8.06 0.99 13.03
N ASP A 115 8.92 0.87 12.02
CA ASP A 115 10.34 1.25 12.14
C ASP A 115 10.48 2.74 12.44
N PHE A 116 9.68 3.58 11.78
CA PHE A 116 9.65 5.01 12.04
C PHE A 116 9.15 5.32 13.46
N GLN A 117 8.08 4.67 13.92
CA GLN A 117 7.61 4.78 15.30
C GLN A 117 8.70 4.40 16.32
N ALA A 118 9.45 3.33 16.06
CA ALA A 118 10.57 2.92 16.90
C ALA A 118 11.67 4.00 16.94
N ALA A 119 12.00 4.60 15.79
CA ALA A 119 12.96 5.70 15.72
C ALA A 119 12.49 6.96 16.47
N VAL A 120 11.20 7.30 16.39
CA VAL A 120 10.60 8.40 17.18
C VAL A 120 10.69 8.11 18.68
N ASN A 121 10.41 6.88 19.11
CA ASN A 121 10.56 6.49 20.51
C ASN A 121 12.02 6.58 20.97
N LEU A 122 12.98 6.11 20.17
CA LEU A 122 14.40 6.23 20.48
C LEU A 122 14.81 7.70 20.60
N PHE A 123 14.40 8.54 19.65
CA PHE A 123 14.61 9.98 19.69
C PHE A 123 14.13 10.59 21.00
N LEU A 124 12.91 10.26 21.45
CA LEU A 124 12.34 10.74 22.71
C LEU A 124 13.11 10.30 23.96
N THR A 125 13.86 9.19 23.89
CA THR A 125 14.69 8.71 25.00
C THR A 125 16.08 9.33 25.02
N GLU A 126 16.60 9.71 23.85
CA GLU A 126 17.97 10.16 23.69
C GLU A 126 18.12 11.69 23.70
N ILE A 127 17.10 12.42 23.23
CA ILE A 127 17.18 13.88 23.09
C ILE A 127 17.24 14.60 24.43
N ARG A 128 18.22 15.49 24.53
CA ARG A 128 18.48 16.40 25.64
C ARG A 128 18.93 17.75 25.08
N GLU A 129 18.84 18.78 25.90
CA GLU A 129 19.23 20.14 25.56
C GLU A 129 20.69 20.27 25.09
N ASP A 130 21.59 19.51 25.70
CA ASP A 130 23.04 19.52 25.45
C ASP A 130 23.49 18.62 24.28
N ASN A 131 22.64 17.70 23.80
CA ASN A 131 23.01 16.71 22.78
C ASN A 131 22.13 16.73 21.51
N ARG A 132 21.23 17.71 21.37
CA ARG A 132 20.18 17.81 20.33
C ARG A 132 20.59 17.36 18.92
N ARG A 133 21.81 17.72 18.47
CA ARG A 133 22.27 17.46 17.10
C ARG A 133 22.25 15.99 16.71
N GLN A 134 22.71 15.10 17.60
CA GLN A 134 22.84 13.69 17.28
C GLN A 134 21.46 13.00 17.16
N PRO A 135 20.55 13.09 18.15
CA PRO A 135 19.23 12.49 18.05
C PRO A 135 18.39 13.06 16.89
N ILE A 136 18.47 14.37 16.64
CA ILE A 136 17.79 14.99 15.48
C ILE A 136 18.35 14.43 14.17
N GLY A 137 19.67 14.30 14.04
CA GLY A 137 20.30 13.71 12.86
C GLY A 137 19.85 12.26 12.63
N ALA A 138 19.79 11.44 13.67
CA ALA A 138 19.31 10.07 13.59
C ALA A 138 17.82 10.00 13.20
N LEU A 139 16.99 10.88 13.74
CA LEU A 139 15.57 10.96 13.39
C LEU A 139 15.36 11.35 11.91
N LEU A 140 16.14 12.31 11.40
CA LEU A 140 16.09 12.70 9.99
C LEU A 140 16.53 11.55 9.06
N GLN A 141 17.53 10.77 9.46
CA GLN A 141 17.94 9.57 8.72
C GLN A 141 16.85 8.49 8.72
N ALA A 142 16.16 8.30 9.85
CA ALA A 142 15.02 7.40 9.91
C ALA A 142 13.87 7.87 9.02
N LEU A 143 13.60 9.18 8.96
CA LEU A 143 12.60 9.77 8.07
C LEU A 143 12.96 9.58 6.58
N ASP A 144 14.22 9.75 6.19
CA ASP A 144 14.69 9.48 4.82
C ASP A 144 14.51 7.99 4.47
N THR A 145 14.85 7.09 5.39
CA THR A 145 14.66 5.65 5.22
C THR A 145 13.18 5.30 5.06
N PHE A 146 12.31 5.90 5.89
CA PHE A 146 10.86 5.76 5.80
C PHE A 146 10.33 6.20 4.43
N ASN A 147 10.72 7.40 3.97
CA ASN A 147 10.29 7.94 2.67
C ASN A 147 10.70 7.04 1.50
N LYS A 148 11.91 6.45 1.54
CA LYS A 148 12.37 5.49 0.54
C LYS A 148 11.52 4.21 0.52
N LYS A 149 11.16 3.67 1.68
CA LYS A 149 10.26 2.51 1.78
C LYS A 149 8.85 2.84 1.26
N GLU A 150 8.33 4.03 1.58
CA GLU A 150 7.04 4.49 1.08
C GLU A 150 7.04 4.66 -0.45
N GLU A 151 8.14 5.17 -1.02
CA GLU A 151 8.32 5.27 -2.48
C GLU A 151 8.45 3.89 -3.16
N SER A 152 9.18 2.95 -2.55
CA SER A 152 9.25 1.55 -2.96
C SER A 152 7.84 0.93 -3.03
N TYR A 153 7.07 1.06 -1.95
CA TYR A 153 5.67 0.63 -1.89
C TYR A 153 4.84 1.25 -3.03
N ARG A 154 4.86 2.58 -3.21
CA ARG A 154 4.11 3.26 -4.28
C ARG A 154 4.48 2.73 -5.66
N THR A 155 5.76 2.44 -5.88
CA THR A 155 6.25 1.89 -7.15
C THR A 155 5.73 0.47 -7.38
N LYS A 156 5.82 -0.42 -6.38
CA LYS A 156 5.27 -1.78 -6.43
C LYS A 156 3.77 -1.77 -6.72
N MET A 157 3.02 -0.92 -6.02
CA MET A 157 1.58 -0.79 -6.20
C MET A 157 1.20 -0.27 -7.58
N ARG A 158 1.92 0.72 -8.11
CA ARG A 158 1.70 1.21 -9.47
C ARG A 158 1.92 0.09 -10.50
N ALA A 159 3.00 -0.67 -10.38
CA ALA A 159 3.30 -1.78 -11.27
C ALA A 159 2.22 -2.88 -11.18
N TYR A 160 1.79 -3.21 -9.97
CA TYR A 160 0.71 -4.17 -9.74
C TYR A 160 -0.60 -3.70 -10.40
N TYR A 161 -0.99 -2.43 -10.26
CA TYR A 161 -2.25 -1.94 -10.81
C TYR A 161 -2.22 -1.87 -12.33
N GLN A 162 -1.08 -1.47 -12.91
CA GLN A 162 -0.86 -1.50 -14.36
C GLN A 162 -1.00 -2.91 -14.94
N GLN A 163 -0.46 -3.92 -14.24
CA GLN A 163 -0.56 -5.31 -14.70
C GLN A 163 -2.00 -5.81 -14.81
N TYR A 164 -2.91 -5.33 -13.95
CA TYR A 164 -4.32 -5.75 -13.93
C TYR A 164 -5.28 -4.71 -14.55
N ASN A 165 -4.74 -3.75 -15.30
CA ASN A 165 -5.48 -2.67 -15.98
C ASN A 165 -6.37 -1.83 -15.04
N VAL A 166 -6.01 -1.69 -13.77
CA VAL A 166 -6.71 -0.81 -12.82
C VAL A 166 -6.04 0.56 -12.83
N THR A 167 -6.82 1.62 -13.08
CA THR A 167 -6.29 3.00 -13.04
C THR A 167 -6.40 3.55 -11.62
N LEU A 168 -5.27 3.87 -10.99
CA LEU A 168 -5.26 4.67 -9.75
C LEU A 168 -5.86 6.04 -10.06
N VAL A 169 -6.96 6.41 -9.41
CA VAL A 169 -7.37 7.81 -9.33
C VAL A 169 -6.28 8.52 -8.53
N GLN A 170 -5.40 9.26 -9.22
CA GLN A 170 -4.36 10.04 -8.58
C GLN A 170 -5.02 11.10 -7.70
N GLN A 171 -4.76 11.03 -6.39
CA GLN A 171 -5.08 12.13 -5.50
C GLN A 171 -4.27 13.35 -5.94
N THR A 172 -4.98 14.40 -6.29
CA THR A 172 -4.41 15.71 -6.60
C THR A 172 -3.62 16.21 -5.40
N LYS A 173 -2.31 16.31 -5.58
CA LYS A 173 -1.38 17.01 -4.69
C LYS A 173 -1.99 18.37 -4.33
N PRO A 174 -2.10 18.78 -3.04
CA PRO A 174 -2.60 20.09 -2.71
C PRO A 174 -1.69 21.15 -3.33
N VAL A 175 -2.26 21.98 -4.20
CA VAL A 175 -1.60 23.13 -4.80
C VAL A 175 -1.35 24.11 -3.66
N ARG A 176 -0.08 24.25 -3.25
CA ARG A 176 0.35 25.30 -2.33
C ARG A 176 0.03 26.66 -2.99
N PRO A 177 -0.79 27.53 -2.37
CA PRO A 177 -1.05 28.84 -2.95
C PRO A 177 0.27 29.63 -3.00
N SER A 178 0.56 30.19 -4.19
CA SER A 178 1.69 31.10 -4.36
C SER A 178 1.46 32.36 -3.53
N PRO A 179 2.49 32.89 -2.85
CA PRO A 179 2.37 34.17 -2.17
C PRO A 179 2.05 35.25 -3.21
N LYS A 180 0.96 35.98 -3.00
CA LYS A 180 0.72 37.23 -3.72
C LYS A 180 1.71 38.26 -3.19
N ASN A 181 2.55 38.80 -4.08
CA ASN A 181 3.31 40.02 -3.82
C ASN A 181 2.36 41.18 -3.50
#